data_AF-A0A1T5NWC8-F1
#
_entry.id   AF-A0A1T5NWC8-F1
#
_cell.length_a   1.000
_cell.length_b   1.000
_cell.length_c   1.000
_cell.angle_alpha   90.00
_cell.angle_beta   90.00
_cell.angle_gamma   90.00
#
_symmetry.space_group_name_H-M   'P 1'
#
loop_
_entity.id
_entity.type
_entity.pdbx_description
1 polymer ?
#
loop_
_entity_poly.entity_id
_entity_poly.type
_entity_poly.pdbx_seq_one_letter_code
_entity_poly.pdbx_strand_id
1 'polypeptide(L)'
;MQRKLPSIKERIQQSQNFRNGSFQNLSVTPMKPEDVTYFTMLRKVLKRPADVRPPGPMPTVRTDLKALYSEKPVVTWFGHSSYLIHVKGFNILVDPVFSGSASPMSFMVKAFPGADAYTPADMPEIDLMIITHNHYDHLDKKTLAQLKPHTKRIYTSLGVGYDLQRCVATGNNVTEMDWWETREIAKDITLTATPARHFSGRGIKRGGSLWSSFVLEIFGYKIFIGGDSGYDTHFKAIGDKFGPFDLVILECGQYNDYWPFIHMNPEETVQAAIDLQARALLPVHWGKFVLAMHAWNDSPKRVTTAGAQRGLLVTTPRIGEPVTVGAHYPQEHWWE
;
A
#
# COMPACT_ATOMS: atom_id res chain seq x y z
N MET A 1 -11.31 -13.47 -37.29
CA MET A 1 -11.97 -12.43 -36.47
C MET A 1 -11.15 -12.19 -35.21
N GLN A 2 -10.42 -11.09 -35.11
CA GLN A 2 -9.83 -10.68 -33.82
C GLN A 2 -10.98 -10.26 -32.90
N ARG A 3 -11.25 -11.01 -31.83
CA ARG A 3 -12.16 -10.56 -30.77
C ARG A 3 -11.59 -9.27 -30.19
N LYS A 4 -12.33 -8.17 -30.32
CA LYS A 4 -11.98 -6.89 -29.69
C LYS A 4 -11.91 -7.12 -28.18
N LEU A 5 -10.80 -6.75 -27.55
CA LEU A 5 -10.68 -6.80 -26.09
C LEU A 5 -11.80 -5.95 -25.46
N PRO A 6 -12.43 -6.43 -24.37
CA PRO A 6 -13.47 -5.66 -23.70
C PRO A 6 -12.90 -4.33 -23.18
N SER A 7 -13.67 -3.26 -23.33
CA SER A 7 -13.38 -1.98 -22.70
C SER A 7 -13.33 -2.12 -21.18
N ILE A 8 -12.67 -1.19 -20.50
CA ILE A 8 -12.59 -1.18 -19.03
C ILE A 8 -13.99 -1.15 -18.39
N LYS A 9 -14.93 -0.39 -18.97
CA LYS A 9 -16.30 -0.36 -18.50
C LYS A 9 -16.97 -1.74 -18.61
N GLU A 10 -16.75 -2.45 -19.71
CA GLU A 10 -17.26 -3.82 -19.88
C GLU A 10 -16.59 -4.79 -18.89
N ARG A 11 -15.27 -4.69 -18.68
CA ARG A 11 -14.56 -5.49 -17.67
C ARG A 11 -15.11 -5.27 -16.27
N ILE A 12 -15.38 -4.02 -15.88
CA ILE A 12 -16.00 -3.70 -14.58
C ILE A 12 -17.37 -4.36 -14.47
N GLN A 13 -18.23 -4.23 -15.48
CA GLN A 13 -19.58 -4.82 -15.44
C GLN A 13 -19.57 -6.36 -15.47
N GLN A 14 -18.53 -6.97 -16.04
CA GLN A 14 -18.35 -8.43 -16.11
C GLN A 14 -17.65 -8.99 -14.87
N SER A 15 -17.06 -8.14 -14.03
CA SER A 15 -16.39 -8.56 -12.80
C SER A 15 -17.38 -9.18 -11.83
N GLN A 16 -17.07 -10.37 -11.31
CA GLN A 16 -17.86 -10.99 -10.23
C GLN A 16 -17.81 -10.18 -8.93
N ASN A 17 -16.80 -9.32 -8.79
CA ASN A 17 -16.60 -8.45 -7.64
C ASN A 17 -17.41 -7.15 -7.74
N PHE A 18 -17.97 -6.81 -8.92
CA PHE A 18 -18.80 -5.62 -9.13
C PHE A 18 -20.29 -5.99 -9.11
N ARG A 19 -21.00 -5.61 -8.04
CA ARG A 19 -22.42 -5.94 -7.85
C ARG A 19 -23.18 -4.74 -7.30
N ASN A 20 -24.42 -4.56 -7.75
CA ASN A 20 -25.30 -3.47 -7.29
C ASN A 20 -24.71 -2.07 -7.50
N GLY A 21 -23.92 -1.88 -8.57
CA GLY A 21 -23.33 -0.58 -8.92
C GLY A 21 -22.04 -0.22 -8.18
N SER A 22 -21.46 -1.13 -7.39
CA SER A 22 -20.14 -0.94 -6.76
C SER A 22 -19.35 -2.23 -6.63
N PHE A 23 -18.04 -2.11 -6.51
CA PHE A 23 -17.20 -3.24 -6.06
C PHE A 23 -17.54 -3.63 -4.63
N GLN A 24 -17.45 -4.94 -4.33
CA GLN A 24 -17.83 -5.54 -3.06
C GLN A 24 -16.65 -6.33 -2.46
N ASN A 25 -16.56 -6.32 -1.14
CA ASN A 25 -15.66 -7.21 -0.41
C ASN A 25 -16.15 -8.67 -0.48
N LEU A 26 -15.25 -9.62 -0.21
CA LEU A 26 -15.59 -11.04 -0.12
C LEU A 26 -16.54 -11.32 1.06
N SER A 27 -16.25 -10.71 2.20
CA SER A 27 -17.12 -10.72 3.39
C SER A 27 -17.92 -9.43 3.51
N VAL A 28 -19.02 -9.48 4.27
CA VAL A 28 -19.78 -8.29 4.63
C VAL A 28 -18.88 -7.34 5.42
N THR A 29 -18.79 -6.09 4.97
CA THR A 29 -17.90 -5.06 5.55
C THR A 29 -18.70 -3.81 5.87
N PRO A 30 -19.30 -3.72 7.07
CA PRO A 30 -19.89 -2.48 7.54
C PRO A 30 -18.80 -1.40 7.67
N MET A 31 -19.07 -0.18 7.19
CA MET A 31 -18.08 0.91 7.26
C MET A 31 -17.87 1.47 8.67
N LYS A 32 -18.77 1.15 9.59
CA LYS A 32 -18.77 1.57 10.99
C LYS A 32 -19.56 0.57 11.84
N PRO A 33 -19.35 0.53 13.17
CA PRO A 33 -20.25 -0.17 14.08
C PRO A 33 -21.70 0.31 13.95
N GLU A 34 -22.67 -0.56 14.30
CA GLU A 34 -24.10 -0.28 14.13
C GLU A 34 -24.55 0.90 15.01
N ASP A 35 -24.05 0.97 16.24
CA ASP A 35 -24.37 1.95 17.29
C ASP A 35 -23.63 3.30 17.14
N VAL A 36 -22.64 3.38 16.24
CA VAL A 36 -21.85 4.60 16.03
C VAL A 36 -22.47 5.46 14.93
N THR A 37 -22.58 6.77 15.12
CA THR A 37 -23.03 7.71 14.07
C THR A 37 -21.85 8.42 13.41
N TYR A 38 -22.01 8.87 12.16
CA TYR A 38 -21.00 9.71 11.49
C TYR A 38 -20.72 11.02 12.24
N PHE A 39 -21.71 11.56 12.95
CA PHE A 39 -21.53 12.74 13.80
C PHE A 39 -20.61 12.45 14.99
N THR A 40 -20.76 11.28 15.63
CA THR A 40 -19.86 10.82 16.69
C THR A 40 -18.43 10.69 16.17
N MET A 41 -18.25 10.08 15.00
CA MET A 41 -16.94 9.94 14.35
C MET A 41 -16.31 11.31 14.07
N LEU A 42 -17.06 12.24 13.49
CA LEU A 42 -16.58 13.59 13.19
C LEU A 42 -16.14 14.34 14.46
N ARG A 43 -16.95 14.29 15.53
CA ARG A 43 -16.59 14.90 16.82
C ARG A 43 -15.29 14.33 17.38
N LYS A 44 -15.05 13.03 17.22
CA LYS A 44 -13.83 12.37 17.70
C LYS A 44 -12.61 12.73 16.86
N VAL A 45 -12.75 12.82 15.54
CA VAL A 45 -11.69 13.32 14.64
C VAL A 45 -11.28 14.75 14.98
N LEU A 46 -12.24 15.63 15.30
CA LEU A 46 -11.97 17.00 15.72
C LEU A 46 -11.32 17.11 17.10
N LYS A 47 -11.44 16.07 17.93
CA LYS A 47 -10.86 15.97 19.28
C LYS A 47 -9.71 14.97 19.34
N ARG A 48 -8.99 14.78 18.23
CA ARG A 48 -7.79 13.93 18.20
C ARG A 48 -6.78 14.40 19.26
N PRO A 49 -6.15 13.46 20.00
CA PRO A 49 -5.13 13.83 20.96
C PRO A 49 -3.89 14.40 20.24
N ALA A 50 -3.04 15.13 20.96
CA ALA A 50 -1.90 15.82 20.35
C ALA A 50 -0.79 14.84 19.90
N ASP A 51 -0.69 13.70 20.55
CA ASP A 51 0.27 12.62 20.31
C ASP A 51 -0.04 11.78 19.06
N VAL A 52 -1.10 12.10 18.30
CA VAL A 52 -1.26 11.60 16.92
C VAL A 52 -0.18 12.14 15.97
N ARG A 53 0.63 13.12 16.42
CA ARG A 53 1.79 13.65 15.72
C ARG A 53 3.07 13.40 16.53
N PRO A 54 4.21 13.19 15.85
CA PRO A 54 5.49 13.09 16.53
C PRO A 54 5.90 14.43 17.16
N PRO A 55 6.67 14.39 18.27
CA PRO A 55 7.16 15.61 18.93
C PRO A 55 8.25 16.34 18.13
N GLY A 56 8.82 15.69 17.11
CA GLY A 56 9.87 16.24 16.26
C GLY A 56 9.89 15.61 14.86
N PRO A 57 10.89 15.94 14.04
CA PRO A 57 11.04 15.35 12.71
C PRO A 57 11.24 13.84 12.73
N MET A 58 10.69 13.15 11.74
CA MET A 58 10.85 11.71 11.57
C MET A 58 12.31 11.37 11.22
N PRO A 59 12.92 10.32 11.83
CA PRO A 59 14.24 9.84 11.47
C PRO A 59 14.30 9.39 10.00
N THR A 60 15.30 9.87 9.27
CA THR A 60 15.46 9.57 7.84
C THR A 60 16.90 9.18 7.51
N VAL A 61 17.04 8.30 6.52
CA VAL A 61 18.30 7.91 5.90
C VAL A 61 18.22 8.31 4.43
N ARG A 62 19.20 9.09 3.97
CA ARG A 62 19.27 9.55 2.58
C ARG A 62 20.11 8.57 1.76
N THR A 63 19.43 7.63 1.12
CA THR A 63 19.99 6.64 0.19
C THR A 63 19.94 7.22 -1.23
N ASP A 64 21.03 7.10 -1.98
CA ASP A 64 21.04 7.40 -3.41
C ASP A 64 20.37 6.27 -4.20
N LEU A 65 19.06 6.44 -4.45
CA LEU A 65 18.24 5.45 -5.14
C LEU A 65 18.66 5.21 -6.59
N LYS A 66 19.34 6.17 -7.22
CA LYS A 66 19.77 6.09 -8.62
C LYS A 66 21.07 5.29 -8.77
N ALA A 67 21.89 5.27 -7.73
CA ALA A 67 23.11 4.49 -7.66
C ALA A 67 22.91 3.07 -7.06
N LEU A 68 21.70 2.76 -6.58
CA LEU A 68 21.41 1.48 -5.95
C LEU A 68 21.50 0.33 -6.97
N TYR A 69 22.32 -0.67 -6.65
CA TYR A 69 22.36 -1.95 -7.36
C TYR A 69 22.39 -3.10 -6.37
N SER A 70 21.59 -4.15 -6.61
CA SER A 70 21.59 -5.36 -5.79
C SER A 70 21.10 -6.57 -6.57
N GLU A 71 21.75 -7.72 -6.35
CA GLU A 71 21.29 -9.02 -6.86
C GLU A 71 20.05 -9.55 -6.12
N LYS A 72 19.85 -9.12 -4.88
CA LYS A 72 18.68 -9.45 -4.03
C LYS A 72 17.69 -8.28 -4.02
N PRO A 73 16.39 -8.51 -3.78
CA PRO A 73 15.43 -7.43 -3.59
C PRO A 73 15.82 -6.51 -2.44
N VAL A 74 15.86 -5.22 -2.74
CA VAL A 74 16.04 -4.14 -1.76
C VAL A 74 14.77 -3.31 -1.73
N VAL A 75 14.17 -3.16 -0.55
CA VAL A 75 13.00 -2.32 -0.33
C VAL A 75 13.42 -1.07 0.42
N THR A 76 13.11 0.10 -0.14
CA THR A 76 13.31 1.40 0.51
C THR A 76 11.94 2.02 0.80
N TRP A 77 11.64 2.23 2.07
CA TRP A 77 10.34 2.75 2.53
C TRP A 77 10.38 4.27 2.70
N PHE A 78 9.35 4.97 2.22
CA PHE A 78 9.27 6.44 2.21
C PHE A 78 8.21 7.01 3.17
N GLY A 79 7.87 6.24 4.20
CA GLY A 79 6.76 6.54 5.11
C GLY A 79 5.39 6.20 4.49
N HIS A 80 4.40 5.97 5.35
CA HIS A 80 3.06 5.51 4.95
C HIS A 80 3.14 4.23 4.11
N SER A 81 2.56 4.22 2.90
CA SER A 81 2.51 3.06 2.01
C SER A 81 3.35 3.21 0.74
N SER A 82 4.23 4.22 0.68
CA SER A 82 5.11 4.42 -0.47
C SER A 82 6.45 3.72 -0.27
N TYR A 83 6.87 2.91 -1.24
CA TYR A 83 8.17 2.24 -1.22
C TYR A 83 8.67 1.88 -2.62
N LEU A 84 9.99 1.82 -2.76
CA LEU A 84 10.70 1.34 -3.96
C LEU A 84 11.23 -0.06 -3.69
N ILE A 85 10.95 -1.00 -4.59
CA ILE A 85 11.59 -2.32 -4.64
C ILE A 85 12.58 -2.31 -5.81
N HIS A 86 13.85 -2.58 -5.54
CA HIS A 86 14.92 -2.66 -6.52
C HIS A 86 15.53 -4.06 -6.55
N VAL A 87 15.75 -4.62 -7.72
CA VAL A 87 16.53 -5.87 -7.89
C VAL A 87 17.07 -5.98 -9.31
N LYS A 88 18.37 -6.27 -9.46
CA LYS A 88 19.06 -6.47 -10.74
C LYS A 88 18.79 -5.35 -11.76
N GLY A 89 18.75 -4.10 -11.29
CA GLY A 89 18.45 -2.94 -12.14
C GLY A 89 16.97 -2.73 -12.46
N PHE A 90 16.06 -3.59 -11.99
CA PHE A 90 14.62 -3.45 -12.16
C PHE A 90 14.00 -2.69 -10.99
N ASN A 91 13.31 -1.58 -11.28
CA ASN A 91 12.75 -0.69 -10.26
C ASN A 91 11.21 -0.75 -10.26
N ILE A 92 10.64 -1.07 -9.10
CA ILE A 92 9.20 -1.13 -8.86
C ILE A 92 8.82 -0.10 -7.80
N LEU A 93 8.02 0.91 -8.17
CA LEU A 93 7.55 1.94 -7.24
C LEU A 93 6.08 1.70 -6.90
N VAL A 94 5.77 1.60 -5.61
CA VAL A 94 4.42 1.29 -5.11
C VAL A 94 3.83 2.51 -4.41
N ASP A 95 2.57 2.84 -4.75
CA ASP A 95 1.74 3.88 -4.14
C ASP A 95 2.50 5.19 -3.79
N PRO A 96 3.18 5.84 -4.76
CA PRO A 96 4.05 6.97 -4.45
C PRO A 96 3.25 8.23 -4.09
N VAL A 97 3.47 8.72 -2.87
CA VAL A 97 2.90 9.98 -2.35
C VAL A 97 4.03 10.88 -1.83
N PHE A 98 4.42 11.83 -2.68
CA PHE A 98 5.54 12.77 -2.44
C PHE A 98 5.12 14.25 -2.47
N SER A 99 3.83 14.57 -2.60
CA SER A 99 3.35 15.97 -2.57
C SER A 99 3.29 16.61 -1.17
N GLY A 100 3.65 15.87 -0.13
CA GLY A 100 3.60 16.32 1.27
C GLY A 100 2.20 16.35 1.88
N SER A 101 1.16 15.93 1.16
CA SER A 101 -0.21 15.86 1.68
C SER A 101 -1.03 14.72 1.07
N ALA A 102 -1.82 14.04 1.90
CA ALA A 102 -2.73 12.98 1.49
C ALA A 102 -4.18 13.48 1.41
N SER A 103 -4.43 14.50 0.58
CA SER A 103 -5.74 15.16 0.49
C SER A 103 -5.93 15.87 -0.85
N PRO A 104 -7.17 16.06 -1.34
CA PRO A 104 -7.43 16.97 -2.46
C PRO A 104 -7.03 18.41 -2.18
N MET A 105 -7.06 18.80 -0.91
CA MET A 105 -6.65 20.12 -0.42
C MET A 105 -5.30 19.99 0.30
N SER A 106 -4.25 20.61 -0.25
CA SER A 106 -2.85 20.41 0.21
C SER A 106 -2.55 20.88 1.62
N PHE A 107 -3.44 21.66 2.24
CA PHE A 107 -3.31 22.08 3.63
C PHE A 107 -3.88 21.05 4.63
N MET A 108 -4.64 20.07 4.16
CA MET A 108 -5.18 18.98 4.97
C MET A 108 -4.30 17.73 4.88
N VAL A 109 -4.25 16.95 5.96
CA VAL A 109 -3.47 15.70 6.05
C VAL A 109 -2.03 15.89 5.56
N LYS A 110 -1.33 16.88 6.14
CA LYS A 110 0.08 17.12 5.87
C LYS A 110 0.96 16.01 6.45
N ALA A 111 2.04 15.70 5.72
CA ALA A 111 3.10 14.82 6.19
C ALA A 111 3.67 15.33 7.53
N PHE A 112 4.17 14.42 8.35
CA PHE A 112 4.99 14.77 9.49
C PHE A 112 6.27 15.47 9.04
N PRO A 113 6.82 16.40 9.84
CA PRO A 113 8.13 16.97 9.54
C PRO A 113 9.16 15.87 9.31
N GLY A 114 9.94 15.97 8.23
CA GLY A 114 10.97 14.98 7.87
C GLY A 114 10.45 13.73 7.14
N ALA A 115 9.14 13.47 7.12
CA ALA A 115 8.58 12.30 6.43
C ALA A 115 8.45 12.47 4.90
N ASP A 116 8.83 13.63 4.39
CA ASP A 116 8.88 14.03 2.97
C ASP A 116 10.32 14.18 2.47
N ALA A 117 11.26 13.45 3.06
CA ALA A 117 12.68 13.47 2.70
C ALA A 117 12.98 12.99 1.26
N TYR A 118 12.00 12.46 0.53
CA TYR A 118 12.14 12.04 -0.87
C TYR A 118 11.08 12.70 -1.75
N THR A 119 11.49 13.06 -2.95
CA THR A 119 10.69 13.71 -3.98
C THR A 119 10.67 12.88 -5.26
N PRO A 120 9.78 13.19 -6.23
CA PRO A 120 9.81 12.53 -7.54
C PRO A 120 11.17 12.61 -8.25
N ALA A 121 11.94 13.69 -8.04
CA ALA A 121 13.24 13.88 -8.66
C ALA A 121 14.32 12.91 -8.15
N ASP A 122 14.10 12.28 -6.99
CA ASP A 122 15.02 11.33 -6.39
C ASP A 122 14.86 9.91 -6.94
N MET A 123 13.73 9.63 -7.60
CA MET A 123 13.43 8.29 -8.10
C MET A 123 14.32 7.92 -9.29
N PRO A 124 14.73 6.65 -9.42
CA PRO A 124 15.34 6.13 -10.64
C PRO A 124 14.29 6.00 -11.76
N GLU A 125 14.72 5.54 -12.93
CA GLU A 125 13.76 5.07 -13.94
C GLU A 125 12.91 3.93 -13.38
N ILE A 126 11.58 4.05 -13.51
CA ILE A 126 10.59 3.14 -12.94
C ILE A 126 10.13 2.17 -14.02
N ASP A 127 10.54 0.91 -13.90
CA ASP A 127 10.15 -0.14 -14.84
C ASP A 127 8.70 -0.57 -14.66
N LEU A 128 8.20 -0.53 -13.43
CA LEU A 128 6.84 -0.85 -13.05
C LEU A 128 6.38 0.05 -11.89
N MET A 129 5.26 0.73 -12.08
CA MET A 129 4.57 1.39 -10.98
C MET A 129 3.33 0.57 -10.61
N ILE A 130 3.11 0.35 -9.31
CA ILE A 130 1.93 -0.35 -8.80
C ILE A 130 1.09 0.65 -8.00
N ILE A 131 -0.19 0.74 -8.34
CA ILE A 131 -1.17 1.53 -7.61
C ILE A 131 -2.25 0.60 -7.05
N THR A 132 -2.33 0.46 -5.73
CA THR A 132 -3.20 -0.54 -5.09
C THR A 132 -4.66 -0.16 -5.15
N HIS A 133 -4.98 1.10 -4.89
CA HIS A 133 -6.33 1.64 -4.93
C HIS A 133 -6.30 3.17 -5.06
N ASN A 134 -7.47 3.82 -5.09
CA ASN A 134 -7.57 5.23 -5.49
C ASN A 134 -7.63 6.25 -4.35
N HIS A 135 -7.38 5.89 -3.09
CA HIS A 135 -7.36 6.86 -1.99
C HIS A 135 -6.21 7.89 -2.15
N TYR A 136 -6.33 9.02 -1.46
CA TYR A 136 -5.42 10.16 -1.67
C TYR A 136 -4.01 9.92 -1.13
N ASP A 137 -3.87 9.02 -0.17
CA ASP A 137 -2.63 8.55 0.46
C ASP A 137 -1.97 7.36 -0.26
N HIS A 138 -2.58 6.85 -1.32
CA HIS A 138 -2.02 5.82 -2.20
C HIS A 138 -1.91 6.26 -3.67
N LEU A 139 -2.74 7.22 -4.08
CA LEU A 139 -2.75 7.80 -5.42
C LEU A 139 -2.68 9.32 -5.34
N ASP A 140 -1.45 9.83 -5.41
CA ASP A 140 -1.14 11.25 -5.45
C ASP A 140 -0.97 11.75 -6.89
N LYS A 141 -2.00 12.43 -7.40
CA LYS A 141 -2.02 12.92 -8.79
C LYS A 141 -0.87 13.88 -9.11
N LYS A 142 -0.36 14.66 -8.13
CA LYS A 142 0.78 15.57 -8.36
C LYS A 142 2.09 14.81 -8.48
N THR A 143 2.28 13.81 -7.63
CA THR A 143 3.43 12.90 -7.68
C THR A 143 3.45 12.11 -8.98
N LEU A 144 2.31 11.51 -9.35
CA LEU A 144 2.19 10.73 -10.58
C LEU A 144 2.44 11.55 -11.85
N ALA A 145 1.98 12.81 -11.89
CA ALA A 145 2.25 13.68 -13.04
C ALA A 145 3.75 13.98 -13.21
N GLN A 146 4.50 14.13 -12.11
CA GLN A 146 5.95 14.37 -12.13
C GLN A 146 6.75 13.10 -12.44
N LEU A 147 6.29 11.94 -11.99
CA LEU A 147 6.95 10.65 -12.27
C LEU A 147 6.62 10.08 -13.64
N LYS A 148 5.59 10.60 -14.32
CA LYS A 148 5.14 10.13 -15.62
C LYS A 148 6.29 9.96 -16.64
N PRO A 149 7.21 10.92 -16.84
CA PRO A 149 8.28 10.80 -17.83
C PRO A 149 9.26 9.66 -17.55
N HIS A 150 9.34 9.21 -16.30
CA HIS A 150 10.27 8.19 -15.80
C HIS A 150 9.60 6.84 -15.56
N THR A 151 8.33 6.67 -15.96
CA THR A 151 7.54 5.46 -15.66
C THR A 151 7.18 4.71 -16.93
N LYS A 152 7.70 3.48 -17.08
CA LYS A 152 7.48 2.66 -18.29
C LYS A 152 6.08 2.05 -18.36
N ARG A 153 5.57 1.52 -17.24
CA ARG A 153 4.25 0.87 -17.17
C ARG A 153 3.62 1.06 -15.79
N ILE A 154 2.29 1.03 -15.75
CA ILE A 154 1.53 1.16 -14.50
C ILE A 154 0.58 -0.03 -14.40
N TYR A 155 0.59 -0.71 -13.26
CA TYR A 155 -0.33 -1.79 -12.95
C TYR A 155 -1.20 -1.37 -11.76
N THR A 156 -2.50 -1.60 -11.85
CA THR A 156 -3.43 -1.12 -10.84
C THR A 156 -4.70 -1.96 -10.78
N SER A 157 -5.51 -1.72 -9.76
CA SER A 157 -6.82 -2.35 -9.60
C SER A 157 -7.83 -1.89 -10.64
N LEU A 158 -8.77 -2.78 -11.01
CA LEU A 158 -9.79 -2.52 -12.02
C LEU A 158 -10.61 -1.25 -11.73
N GLY A 159 -10.67 -0.32 -12.67
CA GLY A 159 -11.39 0.95 -12.58
C GLY A 159 -10.56 2.13 -12.07
N VAL A 160 -9.38 1.90 -11.46
CA VAL A 160 -8.49 2.97 -10.99
C VAL A 160 -7.93 3.80 -12.16
N GLY A 161 -7.90 3.22 -13.36
CA GLY A 161 -7.51 3.90 -14.60
C GLY A 161 -8.27 5.20 -14.85
N TYR A 162 -9.53 5.32 -14.40
CA TYR A 162 -10.29 6.58 -14.49
C TYR A 162 -9.62 7.74 -13.74
N ASP A 163 -9.06 7.46 -12.56
CA ASP A 163 -8.34 8.46 -11.76
C ASP A 163 -6.97 8.78 -12.34
N LEU A 164 -6.31 7.79 -12.94
CA LEU A 164 -5.00 7.90 -13.59
C LEU A 164 -5.05 8.67 -14.91
N GLN A 165 -6.13 8.53 -15.69
CA GLN A 165 -6.29 9.23 -16.98
C GLN A 165 -6.04 10.74 -16.86
N ARG A 166 -6.40 11.35 -15.72
CA ARG A 166 -6.24 12.79 -15.48
C ARG A 166 -4.81 13.23 -15.14
N CYS A 167 -3.92 12.34 -14.71
CA CYS A 167 -2.56 12.71 -14.28
C CYS A 167 -1.44 12.05 -15.09
N VAL A 168 -1.64 10.84 -15.61
CA VAL A 168 -0.62 10.15 -16.43
C VAL A 168 -0.95 10.12 -17.92
N ALA A 169 -2.21 10.43 -18.31
CA ALA A 169 -2.74 10.29 -19.67
C ALA A 169 -2.54 8.88 -20.26
N THR A 170 -3.23 8.55 -21.36
CA THR A 170 -3.24 7.22 -22.00
C THR A 170 -1.91 6.77 -22.63
N GLY A 171 -0.81 7.50 -22.41
CA GLY A 171 0.50 7.25 -23.02
C GLY A 171 1.36 6.21 -22.30
N ASN A 172 1.13 5.99 -21.00
CA ASN A 172 1.77 4.88 -20.28
C ASN A 172 0.91 3.63 -20.44
N ASN A 173 1.53 2.45 -20.58
CA ASN A 173 0.82 1.17 -20.62
C ASN A 173 0.19 0.88 -19.25
N VAL A 174 -1.00 1.44 -19.00
CA VAL A 174 -1.80 1.20 -17.80
C VAL A 174 -2.51 -0.15 -17.97
N THR A 175 -2.22 -1.09 -17.08
CA THR A 175 -2.89 -2.38 -17.00
C THR A 175 -3.72 -2.43 -15.73
N GLU A 176 -5.03 -2.53 -15.90
CA GLU A 176 -5.99 -2.66 -14.82
C GLU A 176 -6.29 -4.14 -14.58
N MET A 177 -6.25 -4.60 -13.34
CA MET A 177 -6.38 -6.00 -12.94
C MET A 177 -7.54 -6.20 -11.98
N ASP A 178 -8.34 -7.24 -12.23
CA ASP A 178 -9.29 -7.78 -11.26
C ASP A 178 -8.58 -8.80 -10.35
N TRP A 179 -9.20 -9.15 -9.22
CA TRP A 179 -8.65 -10.15 -8.32
C TRP A 179 -8.43 -11.49 -9.03
N TRP A 180 -7.31 -12.12 -8.70
CA TRP A 180 -6.78 -13.36 -9.24
C TRP A 180 -6.31 -13.31 -10.69
N GLU A 181 -6.36 -12.14 -11.35
CA GLU A 181 -5.67 -11.98 -12.62
C GLU A 181 -4.15 -11.96 -12.40
N THR A 182 -3.43 -12.64 -13.29
CA THR A 182 -1.96 -12.72 -13.30
C THR A 182 -1.43 -12.14 -14.61
N ARG A 183 -0.30 -11.44 -14.55
CA ARG A 183 0.38 -10.86 -15.70
C ARG A 183 1.88 -11.08 -15.58
N GLU A 184 2.48 -11.61 -16.65
CA GLU A 184 3.93 -11.62 -16.81
C GLU A 184 4.39 -10.20 -17.16
N ILE A 185 5.22 -9.61 -16.31
CA ILE A 185 5.73 -8.25 -16.49
C ILE A 185 6.99 -8.30 -17.36
N ALA A 186 7.87 -9.24 -17.07
CA ALA A 186 9.10 -9.52 -17.82
C ALA A 186 9.53 -10.95 -17.49
N LYS A 187 10.61 -11.41 -18.13
CA LYS A 187 11.23 -12.68 -17.78
C LYS A 187 11.52 -12.73 -16.28
N ASP A 188 11.06 -13.80 -15.62
CA ASP A 188 11.20 -14.05 -14.18
C ASP A 188 10.50 -13.00 -13.28
N ILE A 189 9.55 -12.23 -13.83
CA ILE A 189 8.76 -11.24 -13.09
C ILE A 189 7.27 -11.40 -13.40
N THR A 190 6.50 -11.81 -12.39
CA THR A 190 5.06 -11.99 -12.47
C THR A 190 4.37 -11.17 -11.39
N LEU A 191 3.23 -10.55 -11.75
CA LEU A 191 2.36 -9.84 -10.82
C LEU A 191 0.96 -10.47 -10.85
N THR A 192 0.44 -10.81 -9.69
CA THR A 192 -0.95 -11.27 -9.52
C THR A 192 -1.68 -10.31 -8.59
N ALA A 193 -2.81 -9.77 -9.06
CA ALA A 193 -3.70 -9.01 -8.18
C ALA A 193 -4.46 -9.98 -7.29
N THR A 194 -4.52 -9.71 -5.99
CA THR A 194 -5.19 -10.56 -5.00
C THR A 194 -6.18 -9.75 -4.16
N PRO A 195 -7.18 -10.42 -3.54
CA PRO A 195 -8.16 -9.72 -2.73
C PRO A 195 -7.56 -8.95 -1.56
N ALA A 196 -8.24 -7.89 -1.18
CA ALA A 196 -8.06 -7.14 0.05
C ALA A 196 -9.45 -6.75 0.58
N ARG A 197 -9.57 -6.50 1.90
CA ARG A 197 -10.80 -6.07 2.54
C ARG A 197 -10.79 -4.56 2.79
N HIS A 198 -11.23 -3.78 1.81
CA HIS A 198 -11.17 -2.32 1.87
C HIS A 198 -12.29 -1.68 1.05
N PHE A 199 -12.11 -0.44 0.60
CA PHE A 199 -13.01 0.25 -0.32
C PHE A 199 -12.24 1.22 -1.22
N SER A 200 -12.92 1.81 -2.19
CA SER A 200 -12.38 2.89 -3.02
C SER A 200 -13.23 4.15 -2.90
N GLY A 201 -12.65 5.31 -3.15
CA GLY A 201 -13.39 6.56 -3.22
C GLY A 201 -12.54 7.83 -3.28
N ARG A 202 -12.95 8.76 -4.14
CA ARG A 202 -12.46 10.14 -4.14
C ARG A 202 -13.65 11.09 -4.24
N GLY A 203 -13.72 12.07 -3.35
CA GLY A 203 -14.91 12.91 -3.20
C GLY A 203 -16.09 12.13 -2.62
N ILE A 204 -17.27 12.25 -3.23
CA ILE A 204 -18.54 11.73 -2.67
C ILE A 204 -18.85 10.30 -3.15
N LYS A 205 -18.31 9.89 -4.31
CA LYS A 205 -18.55 8.55 -4.87
C LYS A 205 -17.55 7.54 -4.33
N ARG A 206 -18.05 6.37 -3.92
CA ARG A 206 -17.26 5.22 -3.45
C ARG A 206 -17.53 3.98 -4.29
N GLY A 207 -16.60 3.03 -4.28
CA GLY A 207 -16.78 1.70 -4.87
C GLY A 207 -16.80 1.66 -6.40
N GLY A 208 -16.40 2.75 -7.07
CA GLY A 208 -16.35 2.83 -8.54
C GLY A 208 -15.11 2.17 -9.16
N SER A 209 -14.09 1.89 -8.36
CA SER A 209 -12.91 1.10 -8.71
C SER A 209 -12.65 0.03 -7.65
N LEU A 210 -11.89 -1.00 -8.01
CA LEU A 210 -11.45 -2.05 -7.11
C LEU A 210 -10.25 -1.56 -6.26
N TRP A 211 -9.94 -2.32 -5.23
CA TRP A 211 -8.75 -2.24 -4.38
C TRP A 211 -8.13 -3.63 -4.32
N SER A 212 -6.80 -3.74 -4.37
CA SER A 212 -6.13 -5.04 -4.41
C SER A 212 -4.86 -5.03 -3.60
N SER A 213 -4.54 -6.19 -3.05
CA SER A 213 -3.17 -6.57 -2.74
C SER A 213 -2.52 -7.19 -3.98
N PHE A 214 -1.20 -7.41 -3.96
CA PHE A 214 -0.49 -8.06 -5.06
C PHE A 214 0.54 -9.06 -4.57
N VAL A 215 0.62 -10.17 -5.29
CA VAL A 215 1.73 -11.13 -5.22
C VAL A 215 2.72 -10.78 -6.32
N LEU A 216 3.95 -10.43 -5.92
CA LEU A 216 5.07 -10.19 -6.82
C LEU A 216 6.04 -11.36 -6.73
N GLU A 217 6.17 -12.11 -7.83
CA GLU A 217 7.22 -13.10 -8.00
C GLU A 217 8.31 -12.46 -8.87
N ILE A 218 9.53 -12.32 -8.35
CA ILE A 218 10.61 -11.57 -9.01
C ILE A 218 11.97 -12.24 -8.78
N PHE A 219 12.60 -12.73 -9.85
CA PHE A 219 13.91 -13.37 -9.83
C PHE A 219 14.06 -14.47 -8.75
N GLY A 220 13.00 -15.25 -8.53
CA GLY A 220 12.94 -16.33 -7.53
C GLY A 220 12.51 -15.91 -6.13
N TYR A 221 12.23 -14.62 -5.90
CA TYR A 221 11.69 -14.11 -4.63
C TYR A 221 10.18 -13.93 -4.71
N LYS A 222 9.49 -14.13 -3.59
CA LYS A 222 8.05 -13.83 -3.44
C LYS A 222 7.84 -12.70 -2.44
N ILE A 223 7.30 -11.59 -2.92
CA ILE A 223 6.99 -10.41 -2.11
C ILE A 223 5.48 -10.16 -2.15
N PHE A 224 4.86 -9.97 -0.99
CA PHE A 224 3.46 -9.57 -0.90
C PHE A 224 3.34 -8.07 -0.69
N ILE A 225 2.57 -7.40 -1.56
CA ILE A 225 2.25 -5.98 -1.52
C ILE A 225 0.81 -5.86 -0.99
N GLY A 226 0.64 -5.45 0.26
CA GLY A 226 -0.66 -5.51 0.94
C GLY A 226 -1.69 -4.48 0.47
N GLY A 227 -1.25 -3.27 0.11
CA GLY A 227 -2.16 -2.12 0.07
C GLY A 227 -2.83 -1.91 1.43
N ASP A 228 -4.06 -1.41 1.41
CA ASP A 228 -4.90 -1.31 2.61
C ASP A 228 -5.90 -2.46 2.64
N SER A 229 -6.06 -3.05 3.82
CA SER A 229 -6.96 -4.16 4.07
C SER A 229 -7.25 -4.29 5.56
N GLY A 230 -8.51 -4.53 5.91
CA GLY A 230 -8.86 -5.20 7.16
C GLY A 230 -8.54 -6.69 7.11
N TYR A 231 -8.54 -7.32 8.28
CA TYR A 231 -8.31 -8.77 8.38
C TYR A 231 -9.51 -9.58 7.88
N ASP A 232 -9.20 -10.67 7.17
CA ASP A 232 -10.17 -11.68 6.71
C ASP A 232 -9.44 -12.94 6.22
N THR A 233 -10.22 -13.96 5.87
CA THR A 233 -9.85 -15.25 5.29
C THR A 233 -8.99 -15.17 4.02
N HIS A 234 -8.99 -14.05 3.30
CA HIS A 234 -8.24 -13.92 2.06
C HIS A 234 -6.72 -14.04 2.26
N PHE A 235 -6.17 -13.58 3.40
CA PHE A 235 -4.73 -13.71 3.68
C PHE A 235 -4.29 -15.17 3.73
N LYS A 236 -5.06 -16.01 4.44
CA LYS A 236 -4.81 -17.45 4.48
C LYS A 236 -4.95 -18.09 3.10
N ALA A 237 -5.99 -17.74 2.34
CA ALA A 237 -6.18 -18.27 0.98
C ALA A 237 -5.03 -17.89 0.03
N ILE A 238 -4.49 -16.67 0.17
CA ILE A 238 -3.32 -16.20 -0.59
C ILE A 238 -2.07 -16.95 -0.15
N GLY A 239 -1.84 -17.10 1.16
CA GLY A 239 -0.71 -17.86 1.72
C GLY A 239 -0.73 -19.32 1.29
N ASP A 240 -1.88 -19.98 1.34
CA ASP A 240 -2.03 -21.38 0.91
C ASP A 240 -1.77 -21.55 -0.60
N LYS A 241 -2.04 -20.52 -1.41
CA LYS A 241 -1.86 -20.56 -2.88
C LYS A 241 -0.47 -20.17 -3.35
N PHE A 242 0.13 -19.16 -2.73
CA PHE A 242 1.36 -18.54 -3.21
C PHE A 242 2.54 -18.63 -2.23
N GLY A 243 2.28 -18.88 -0.95
CA GLY A 243 3.29 -18.92 0.09
C GLY A 243 4.30 -20.08 -0.06
N PRO A 244 5.38 -20.06 0.73
CA PRO A 244 5.75 -18.99 1.66
C PRO A 244 6.30 -17.73 0.96
N PHE A 245 6.17 -16.57 1.60
CA PHE A 245 6.70 -15.29 1.09
C PHE A 245 8.01 -14.91 1.79
N ASP A 246 8.97 -14.37 1.04
CA ASP A 246 10.25 -13.89 1.57
C ASP A 246 10.10 -12.57 2.33
N LEU A 247 9.16 -11.74 1.89
CA LEU A 247 8.77 -10.50 2.55
C LEU A 247 7.29 -10.24 2.32
N VAL A 248 6.57 -9.89 3.37
CA VAL A 248 5.24 -9.32 3.26
C VAL A 248 5.27 -7.86 3.72
N ILE A 249 4.67 -6.98 2.93
CA ILE A 249 4.58 -5.54 3.21
C ILE A 249 3.11 -5.26 3.50
N LEU A 250 2.78 -5.04 4.77
CA LEU A 250 1.39 -4.95 5.24
C LEU A 250 1.17 -3.68 6.04
N GLU A 251 -0.01 -3.08 5.91
CA GLU A 251 -0.39 -1.98 6.78
C GLU A 251 -0.49 -2.42 8.25
N CYS A 252 -0.12 -1.52 9.17
CA CYS A 252 -0.31 -1.70 10.61
C CYS A 252 -0.85 -0.43 11.30
N GLY A 253 -1.29 0.56 10.52
CA GLY A 253 -1.66 1.88 11.00
C GLY A 253 -3.05 2.28 10.54
N GLN A 254 -3.48 3.44 11.00
CA GLN A 254 -4.78 4.04 10.66
C GLN A 254 -6.02 3.22 11.07
N TYR A 255 -5.85 2.24 11.96
CA TYR A 255 -6.95 1.50 12.56
C TYR A 255 -7.76 2.35 13.55
N ASN A 256 -9.02 1.96 13.72
CA ASN A 256 -9.87 2.48 14.78
C ASN A 256 -11.11 1.62 15.00
N ASP A 257 -11.63 1.65 16.23
CA ASP A 257 -12.90 1.01 16.60
C ASP A 257 -14.09 1.50 15.74
N TYR A 258 -14.02 2.69 15.15
CA TYR A 258 -15.07 3.22 14.28
C TYR A 258 -15.06 2.70 12.84
N TRP A 259 -14.03 1.97 12.42
CA TRP A 259 -13.96 1.34 11.09
C TRP A 259 -13.19 0.01 11.16
N PRO A 260 -13.63 -0.92 12.01
CA PRO A 260 -12.82 -2.06 12.45
C PRO A 260 -12.52 -3.09 11.35
N PHE A 261 -13.18 -2.98 10.18
CA PHE A 261 -13.12 -4.01 9.14
C PHE A 261 -12.31 -3.63 7.90
N ILE A 262 -11.79 -2.41 7.84
CA ILE A 262 -11.11 -1.89 6.63
C ILE A 262 -9.63 -1.56 6.84
N HIS A 263 -9.16 -1.53 8.10
CA HIS A 263 -7.75 -1.39 8.47
C HIS A 263 -7.46 -2.37 9.60
N MET A 264 -6.39 -3.16 9.45
CA MET A 264 -5.94 -4.08 10.49
C MET A 264 -5.40 -3.34 11.71
N ASN A 265 -5.72 -3.85 12.90
CA ASN A 265 -4.92 -3.56 14.08
C ASN A 265 -3.52 -4.21 13.95
N PRO A 266 -2.50 -3.71 14.67
CA PRO A 266 -1.13 -4.24 14.57
C PRO A 266 -1.01 -5.74 14.83
N GLU A 267 -1.80 -6.29 15.74
CA GLU A 267 -1.83 -7.72 16.04
C GLU A 267 -2.45 -8.54 14.90
N GLU A 268 -3.46 -7.98 14.23
CA GLU A 268 -4.06 -8.57 13.02
C GLU A 268 -3.07 -8.52 11.84
N THR A 269 -2.25 -7.48 11.73
CA THR A 269 -1.16 -7.41 10.75
C THR A 269 -0.18 -8.57 10.93
N VAL A 270 0.21 -8.88 12.18
CA VAL A 270 1.06 -10.04 12.49
C VAL A 270 0.35 -11.34 12.15
N GLN A 271 -0.94 -11.47 12.46
CA GLN A 271 -1.71 -12.65 12.10
C GLN A 271 -1.82 -12.83 10.58
N ALA A 272 -2.07 -11.76 9.82
CA ALA A 272 -2.08 -11.78 8.36
C ALA A 272 -0.72 -12.20 7.79
N ALA A 273 0.39 -11.73 8.35
CA ALA A 273 1.73 -12.15 7.95
C ALA A 273 1.97 -13.65 8.20
N ILE A 274 1.48 -14.19 9.32
CA ILE A 274 1.53 -15.63 9.61
C ILE A 274 0.69 -16.43 8.61
N ASP A 275 -0.52 -15.96 8.31
CA ASP A 275 -1.42 -16.63 7.36
C ASP A 275 -0.90 -16.59 5.92
N LEU A 276 -0.16 -15.54 5.58
CA LEU A 276 0.63 -15.45 4.35
C LEU A 276 1.89 -16.32 4.39
N GLN A 277 2.23 -16.96 5.51
CA GLN A 277 3.46 -17.76 5.67
C GLN A 277 4.73 -16.93 5.40
N ALA A 278 4.77 -15.70 5.94
CA ALA A 278 5.86 -14.77 5.74
C ALA A 278 7.13 -15.17 6.50
N ARG A 279 8.29 -15.02 5.85
CA ARG A 279 9.61 -15.07 6.51
C ARG A 279 9.93 -13.78 7.25
N ALA A 280 9.49 -12.65 6.72
CA ALA A 280 9.69 -11.32 7.30
C ALA A 280 8.48 -10.42 7.01
N LEU A 281 8.18 -9.51 7.94
CA LEU A 281 7.15 -8.48 7.81
C LEU A 281 7.79 -7.09 7.81
N LEU A 282 7.49 -6.29 6.78
CA LEU A 282 7.71 -4.84 6.76
C LEU A 282 6.35 -4.14 7.02
N PRO A 283 6.12 -3.59 8.22
CA PRO A 283 4.90 -2.85 8.53
C PRO A 283 4.92 -1.45 7.89
N VAL A 284 3.84 -1.10 7.19
CA VAL A 284 3.66 0.18 6.48
C VAL A 284 2.36 0.89 6.95
N HIS A 285 1.96 1.96 6.29
CA HIS A 285 0.76 2.76 6.59
C HIS A 285 0.84 3.59 7.90
N TRP A 286 2.06 3.81 8.40
CA TRP A 286 2.36 4.64 9.57
C TRP A 286 3.51 5.62 9.29
N GLY A 287 3.84 6.48 10.25
CA GLY A 287 5.06 7.31 10.18
C GLY A 287 5.04 8.47 9.19
N LYS A 288 3.88 8.87 8.64
CA LYS A 288 3.79 10.00 7.70
C LYS A 288 2.56 10.88 7.86
N PHE A 289 1.37 10.31 7.98
CA PHE A 289 0.12 11.07 7.99
C PHE A 289 -0.74 10.77 9.21
N VAL A 290 -1.58 11.74 9.59
CA VAL A 290 -2.62 11.56 10.61
C VAL A 290 -3.96 11.22 9.95
N LEU A 291 -4.27 9.95 9.78
CA LEU A 291 -5.55 9.50 9.22
C LEU A 291 -6.46 8.84 10.26
N ALA A 292 -5.92 8.37 11.39
CA ALA A 292 -6.66 7.86 12.54
C ALA A 292 -6.43 8.66 13.84
N MET A 293 -6.76 8.03 14.97
CA MET A 293 -6.81 8.65 16.31
C MET A 293 -5.84 8.03 17.32
N HIS A 294 -5.09 6.99 16.94
CA HIS A 294 -4.04 6.42 17.78
C HIS A 294 -2.79 7.32 17.76
N ALA A 295 -1.93 7.20 18.78
CA ALA A 295 -0.66 7.92 18.81
C ALA A 295 0.21 7.54 17.61
N TRP A 296 1.06 8.47 17.14
CA TRP A 296 1.86 8.30 15.92
C TRP A 296 2.78 7.06 15.96
N ASN A 297 3.21 6.66 17.16
CA ASN A 297 4.08 5.50 17.41
C ASN A 297 3.36 4.31 18.04
N ASP A 298 2.02 4.30 18.15
CA ASP A 298 1.28 3.15 18.68
C ASP A 298 1.43 1.92 17.77
N SER A 299 1.27 2.12 16.46
CA SER A 299 1.39 1.09 15.43
C SER A 299 2.72 0.31 15.47
N PRO A 300 3.91 0.95 15.36
CA PRO A 300 5.19 0.24 15.37
C PRO A 300 5.46 -0.46 16.70
N LYS A 301 5.08 0.12 17.85
CA LYS A 301 5.23 -0.51 19.17
C LYS A 301 4.46 -1.82 19.26
N ARG A 302 3.20 -1.80 18.84
CA ARG A 302 2.31 -2.97 18.94
C ARG A 302 2.67 -4.05 17.94
N VAL A 303 2.99 -3.69 16.69
CA VAL A 303 3.32 -4.69 15.66
C VAL A 303 4.64 -5.40 15.97
N THR A 304 5.67 -4.71 16.48
CA THR A 304 6.94 -5.35 16.86
C THR A 304 6.77 -6.22 18.10
N THR A 305 5.99 -5.77 19.09
CA THR A 305 5.66 -6.56 20.28
C THR A 305 4.93 -7.85 19.91
N ALA A 306 3.87 -7.75 19.10
CA ALA A 306 3.10 -8.90 18.66
C ALA A 306 3.93 -9.84 17.77
N GLY A 307 4.78 -9.29 16.91
CA GLY A 307 5.70 -10.06 16.07
C GLY A 307 6.69 -10.87 16.90
N ALA A 308 7.32 -10.24 17.89
CA ALA A 308 8.25 -10.90 18.81
C ALA A 308 7.58 -12.04 19.60
N GLN A 309 6.36 -11.82 20.11
CA GLN A 309 5.58 -12.85 20.82
C GLN A 309 5.25 -14.08 19.96
N ARG A 310 5.20 -13.91 18.64
CA ARG A 310 4.86 -14.98 17.68
C ARG A 310 6.07 -15.50 16.91
N GLY A 311 7.28 -15.05 17.24
CA GLY A 311 8.52 -15.44 16.56
C GLY A 311 8.61 -14.97 15.10
N LEU A 312 7.86 -13.94 14.73
CA LEU A 312 7.90 -13.37 13.38
C LEU A 312 8.97 -12.27 13.31
N LEU A 313 9.84 -12.33 12.30
CA LEU A 313 10.79 -11.25 12.03
C LEU A 313 10.01 -10.03 11.52
N VAL A 314 10.00 -8.97 12.31
CA VAL A 314 9.49 -7.65 11.92
C VAL A 314 10.70 -6.74 11.66
N THR A 315 10.76 -6.13 10.48
CA THR A 315 11.78 -5.12 10.15
C THR A 315 11.21 -3.72 10.30
N THR A 316 12.01 -2.79 10.80
CA THR A 316 11.59 -1.42 11.10
C THR A 316 12.61 -0.39 10.58
N PRO A 317 12.81 -0.32 9.25
CA PRO A 317 13.69 0.67 8.66
C PRO A 317 13.24 2.09 9.00
N ARG A 318 14.19 3.00 9.14
CA ARG A 318 13.92 4.45 9.07
C ARG A 318 13.45 4.81 7.66
N ILE A 319 12.86 5.98 7.48
CA ILE A 319 12.45 6.46 6.15
C ILE A 319 13.69 6.58 5.26
N GLY A 320 13.71 5.84 4.15
CA GLY A 320 14.83 5.79 3.21
C GLY A 320 15.93 4.78 3.53
N GLU A 321 15.82 4.04 4.63
CA GLU A 321 16.77 2.98 5.00
C GLU A 321 16.51 1.69 4.19
N PRO A 322 17.53 1.12 3.52
CA PRO A 322 17.35 -0.08 2.70
C PRO A 322 17.12 -1.36 3.52
N VAL A 323 16.10 -2.12 3.17
CA VAL A 323 15.88 -3.51 3.62
C VAL A 323 16.28 -4.46 2.50
N THR A 324 17.26 -5.34 2.73
CA THR A 324 17.68 -6.33 1.72
C THR A 324 17.09 -7.69 2.04
N VAL A 325 16.13 -8.14 1.24
CA VAL A 325 15.37 -9.39 1.46
C VAL A 325 16.31 -10.60 1.50
N GLY A 326 16.24 -11.37 2.57
CA GLY A 326 17.10 -12.53 2.82
C GLY A 326 18.56 -12.17 3.11
N ALA A 327 18.86 -10.93 3.55
CA ALA A 327 20.21 -10.52 3.94
C ALA A 327 20.26 -9.53 5.11
N HIS A 328 19.49 -8.43 5.05
CA HIS A 328 19.56 -7.36 6.05
C HIS A 328 18.17 -6.79 6.33
N TYR A 329 17.78 -6.83 7.60
CA TYR A 329 16.51 -6.33 8.11
C TYR A 329 16.80 -5.42 9.31
N PRO A 330 16.74 -4.08 9.16
CA PRO A 330 16.80 -3.16 10.29
C PRO A 330 15.69 -3.48 11.30
N GLN A 331 15.99 -3.38 12.61
CA GLN A 331 15.06 -3.70 13.70
C GLN A 331 15.11 -2.65 14.83
N GLU A 332 15.66 -1.47 14.55
CA GLU A 332 15.75 -0.42 15.55
C GLU A 332 14.37 0.15 15.91
N HIS A 333 14.19 0.51 17.18
CA HIS A 333 12.98 1.14 17.70
C HIS A 333 13.11 2.66 17.71
N TRP A 334 13.31 3.26 16.54
CA TRP A 334 13.59 4.70 16.41
C TRP A 334 12.41 5.62 16.76
N TRP A 335 11.25 5.06 17.09
CA TRP A 335 10.03 5.79 17.50
C TRP A 335 9.90 5.97 19.02
N GLU A 336 10.86 5.46 19.78
CA GLU A 336 10.90 5.54 21.25
C GLU A 336 11.44 6.85 21.78
#